data_AF-A0A2J0LRT0-F1
#
_entry.id   AF-A0A2J0LRT0-F1
#
_cell.length_a   1.000
_cell.length_b   1.000
_cell.length_c   1.000
_cell.angle_alpha   90.00
_cell.angle_beta   90.00
_cell.angle_gamma   90.00
#
_symmetry.space_group_name_H-M   'P 1'
#
loop_
_entity.id
_entity.type
_entity.pdbx_description
1 polymer ?
#
loop_
_entity_poly.entity_id
_entity_poly.type
_entity_poly.pdbx_seq_one_letter_code
_entity_poly.pdbx_strand_id
1 'polypeptide(L)'
;MSKRQIYSSFIFLILLSSTITLSLFWFHRYESITTVTFLSVGEGDAILISQGSNQILIDGGRRSKDLLSHLGRHIPFWDRTIETVIATHPDADHIGGLPDLARTYTVNQFLFTGAESETDIFSLLRKSLEENHVTKDRIFEGSLINLPRGGTMEVLFPDTPLPPETKESNKGSLVIRFTYGETMMLFTGDLPSEEMFIPNTGPIDILKVSHHGSRYSTS
;
A
#
# COMPACT_ATOMS: atom_id res chain seq x y z
N MET A 1 -7.53 24.05 -50.87
CA MET A 1 -7.85 24.25 -49.44
C MET A 1 -8.21 25.71 -49.21
N SER A 2 -9.31 26.00 -48.51
CA SER A 2 -9.67 27.38 -48.16
C SER A 2 -8.77 27.91 -47.03
N LYS A 3 -8.56 29.22 -46.93
CA LYS A 3 -7.81 29.84 -45.81
C LYS A 3 -8.36 29.39 -44.45
N ARG A 4 -9.69 29.25 -44.35
CA ARG A 4 -10.38 28.76 -43.15
C ARG A 4 -9.94 27.33 -42.78
N GLN A 5 -9.81 26.44 -43.77
CA GLN A 5 -9.32 25.07 -43.54
C GLN A 5 -7.87 25.06 -43.04
N ILE A 6 -7.01 25.92 -43.59
CA ILE A 6 -5.61 26.03 -43.15
C ILE A 6 -5.54 26.50 -41.68
N TYR A 7 -6.28 27.55 -41.31
CA TYR A 7 -6.31 28.03 -39.92
C TYR A 7 -6.89 27.01 -38.94
N SER A 8 -7.97 26.31 -39.30
CA SER A 8 -8.54 25.27 -38.44
C SER A 8 -7.58 24.10 -38.24
N SER A 9 -6.87 23.67 -39.29
CA SER A 9 -5.86 22.62 -39.17
C SER A 9 -4.69 23.06 -38.30
N PHE A 10 -4.25 24.32 -38.43
CA PHE A 10 -3.17 24.86 -37.61
C PHE A 10 -3.55 24.95 -36.12
N ILE A 11 -4.74 25.45 -35.80
CA ILE A 11 -5.27 25.49 -34.43
C ILE A 11 -5.38 24.07 -33.85
N PHE A 12 -5.91 23.12 -34.64
CA PHE A 12 -6.00 21.73 -34.22
C PHE A 12 -4.64 21.13 -33.89
N LEU A 13 -3.62 21.35 -34.73
CA LEU A 13 -2.26 20.87 -34.48
C LEU A 13 -1.65 21.48 -33.22
N ILE A 14 -1.90 22.77 -32.94
CA ILE A 14 -1.45 23.42 -31.70
C ILE A 14 -2.12 22.79 -30.48
N LEU A 15 -3.44 22.57 -30.51
CA LEU A 15 -4.17 21.96 -29.41
C LEU A 15 -3.71 20.52 -29.17
N LEU A 16 -3.52 19.75 -30.24
CA LEU A 16 -3.01 18.38 -30.17
C LEU A 16 -1.61 18.33 -29.57
N SER A 17 -0.69 19.17 -30.08
CA SER A 17 0.67 19.27 -29.54
C SER A 17 0.67 19.68 -28.07
N SER A 18 -0.16 20.66 -27.69
CA SER A 18 -0.26 21.13 -26.30
C SER A 18 -0.78 20.02 -25.38
N THR A 19 -1.77 19.26 -25.84
CA THR A 19 -2.31 18.11 -25.10
C THR A 19 -1.23 17.06 -24.89
N ILE A 20 -0.49 16.69 -25.94
CA ILE A 20 0.61 15.71 -25.85
C ILE A 20 1.68 16.19 -24.88
N THR A 21 2.13 17.43 -24.99
CA THR A 21 3.15 17.99 -24.08
C THR A 21 2.68 17.97 -22.62
N LEU A 22 1.43 18.35 -22.36
CA LEU A 22 0.84 18.29 -21.03
C LEU A 22 0.74 16.85 -20.51
N SER A 23 0.33 15.90 -21.34
CA SER A 23 0.27 14.48 -20.97
C SER A 23 1.65 13.91 -20.66
N LEU A 24 2.67 14.23 -21.46
CA LEU A 24 4.06 13.82 -21.21
C LEU A 24 4.61 14.44 -19.92
N PHE A 25 4.33 15.72 -19.68
CA PHE A 25 4.72 16.39 -18.43
C PHE A 25 4.07 15.74 -17.21
N TRP A 26 2.76 15.47 -17.27
CA TRP A 26 2.04 14.77 -16.20
C TRP A 26 2.56 13.36 -15.96
N PHE A 27 2.79 12.60 -17.03
CA PHE A 27 3.35 11.26 -16.94
C PHE A 27 4.75 11.27 -16.32
N HIS A 28 5.61 12.19 -16.74
CA HIS A 28 6.94 12.35 -16.14
C HIS A 28 6.86 12.72 -14.65
N ARG A 29 5.91 13.58 -14.26
CA ARG A 29 5.67 13.94 -12.86
C ARG A 29 5.17 12.77 -12.04
N TYR A 30 4.23 11.99 -12.57
CA TYR A 30 3.74 10.76 -11.94
C TYR A 30 4.91 9.81 -11.64
N GLU A 31 5.77 9.58 -12.62
CA GLU A 31 6.91 8.68 -12.51
C GLU A 31 8.05 9.20 -11.62
N SER A 32 8.15 10.49 -11.34
CA SER A 32 9.31 11.09 -10.66
C SER A 32 9.13 11.28 -9.15
N ILE A 33 7.94 11.07 -8.61
CA ILE A 33 7.64 11.34 -7.20
C ILE A 33 7.43 10.02 -6.46
N THR A 34 8.05 9.90 -5.29
CA THR A 34 7.68 8.88 -4.30
C THR A 34 6.80 9.52 -3.25
N THR A 35 5.62 8.94 -3.01
CA THR A 35 4.65 9.42 -2.01
C THR A 35 4.29 8.31 -1.04
N VAL A 36 4.23 8.63 0.24
CA VAL A 36 3.63 7.79 1.29
C VAL A 36 2.34 8.45 1.73
N THR A 37 1.21 7.78 1.55
CA THR A 37 -0.13 8.32 1.81
C THR A 37 -0.85 7.46 2.84
N PHE A 38 -1.13 8.02 4.01
CA PHE A 38 -2.01 7.42 5.01
C PHE A 38 -3.47 7.67 4.60
N LEU A 39 -4.18 6.62 4.19
CA LEU A 39 -5.53 6.73 3.67
C LEU A 39 -6.54 6.77 4.82
N SER A 40 -7.48 7.72 4.76
CA SER A 40 -8.53 7.86 5.78
C SER A 40 -9.63 6.80 5.57
N VAL A 41 -9.37 5.57 6.00
CA VAL A 41 -10.27 4.41 5.85
C VAL A 41 -11.23 4.19 7.04
N GLY A 42 -11.22 5.11 8.01
CA GLY A 42 -12.10 5.08 9.17
C GLY A 42 -11.49 4.27 10.32
N GLU A 43 -11.64 2.95 10.26
CA GLU A 43 -11.11 2.02 11.27
C GLU A 43 -10.06 1.12 10.63
N GLY A 44 -8.98 0.87 11.36
CA GLY A 44 -7.80 0.18 10.84
C GLY A 44 -6.83 1.09 10.10
N ASP A 45 -5.78 0.48 9.55
CA ASP A 45 -4.80 1.15 8.71
C ASP A 45 -5.04 0.91 7.23
N ALA A 46 -4.61 1.88 6.42
CA ALA A 46 -4.34 1.69 5.00
C ALA A 46 -3.30 2.73 4.56
N ILE A 47 -2.15 2.27 4.07
CA ILE A 47 -1.02 3.12 3.70
C ILE A 47 -0.62 2.79 2.27
N LEU A 48 -0.75 3.77 1.38
CA LEU A 48 -0.34 3.65 -0.02
C LEU A 48 1.03 4.29 -0.23
N ILE A 49 1.98 3.51 -0.71
CA ILE A 49 3.30 3.98 -1.12
C ILE A 49 3.37 3.87 -2.64
N SER A 50 3.52 5.01 -3.29
CA SER A 50 3.53 5.13 -4.75
C SER A 50 4.88 5.63 -5.24
N GLN A 51 5.39 5.02 -6.31
CA GLN A 51 6.58 5.46 -7.01
C GLN A 51 6.36 5.31 -8.51
N GLY A 52 5.78 6.34 -9.14
CA GLY A 52 5.23 6.20 -10.49
C GLY A 52 4.15 5.12 -10.51
N SER A 53 4.26 4.22 -11.48
CA SER A 53 3.37 3.07 -11.60
C SER A 53 3.58 1.96 -10.55
N ASN A 54 4.58 2.06 -9.67
CA ASN A 54 4.81 1.04 -8.65
C ASN A 54 4.08 1.38 -7.34
N GLN A 55 3.05 0.63 -6.99
CA GLN A 55 2.21 0.78 -5.81
C GLN A 55 2.46 -0.34 -4.80
N ILE A 56 2.70 0.05 -3.55
CA ILE A 56 2.65 -0.83 -2.39
C ILE A 56 1.52 -0.37 -1.49
N LEU A 57 0.62 -1.26 -1.12
CA LEU A 57 -0.44 -1.01 -0.15
C LEU A 57 -0.18 -1.81 1.11
N ILE A 58 -0.03 -1.14 2.26
CA ILE A 58 -0.01 -1.77 3.58
C ILE A 58 -1.40 -1.61 4.20
N ASP A 59 -2.06 -2.74 4.45
CA ASP A 59 -3.43 -2.84 4.95
C ASP A 59 -4.48 -2.14 4.07
N GLY A 60 -5.76 -2.44 4.32
CA GLY A 60 -6.90 -2.04 3.49
C GLY A 60 -8.03 -1.37 4.25
N GLY A 61 -7.92 -1.18 5.56
CA GLY A 61 -9.01 -0.66 6.38
C GLY A 61 -10.21 -1.59 6.48
N ARG A 62 -11.19 -1.21 7.32
CA ARG A 62 -12.40 -2.02 7.54
C ARG A 62 -13.34 -2.08 6.34
N ARG A 63 -13.42 -1.00 5.56
CA ARG A 63 -14.47 -0.80 4.54
C ARG A 63 -13.88 -0.62 3.16
N SER A 64 -14.18 -1.57 2.26
CA SER A 64 -13.78 -1.51 0.85
C SER A 64 -14.12 -0.21 0.14
N LYS A 65 -15.30 0.35 0.42
CA LYS A 65 -15.75 1.60 -0.20
C LYS A 65 -14.77 2.76 0.06
N ASP A 66 -14.27 2.85 1.29
CA ASP A 66 -13.35 3.93 1.66
C ASP A 66 -11.98 3.69 1.04
N LEU A 67 -11.47 2.46 1.09
CA LEU A 67 -10.22 2.08 0.45
C LEU A 67 -10.25 2.40 -1.05
N LEU A 68 -11.20 1.83 -1.79
CA LEU A 68 -11.32 2.00 -3.24
C LEU A 68 -11.55 3.47 -3.63
N SER A 69 -12.30 4.24 -2.82
CA SER A 69 -12.48 5.66 -3.08
C SER A 69 -11.18 6.45 -2.94
N HIS A 70 -10.35 6.15 -1.94
CA HIS A 70 -9.07 6.82 -1.78
C HIS A 70 -8.06 6.37 -2.82
N LEU A 71 -7.98 5.07 -3.13
CA LEU A 71 -7.11 4.57 -4.21
C LEU A 71 -7.44 5.25 -5.54
N GLY A 72 -8.72 5.39 -5.90
CA GLY A 72 -9.12 6.10 -7.13
C GLY A 72 -8.83 7.61 -7.14
N ARG A 73 -8.49 8.23 -6.00
CA ARG A 73 -8.02 9.63 -5.94
C ARG A 73 -6.51 9.75 -6.05
N HIS A 74 -5.76 8.73 -5.62
CA HIS A 74 -4.30 8.76 -5.53
C HIS A 74 -3.62 8.01 -6.68
N ILE A 75 -4.25 6.97 -7.20
CA ILE A 75 -3.78 6.19 -8.35
C ILE A 75 -4.54 6.69 -9.60
N PRO A 76 -3.84 7.02 -10.70
CA PRO A 76 -4.48 7.42 -11.94
C PRO A 76 -5.46 6.36 -12.46
N PHE A 77 -6.55 6.79 -13.10
CA PHE A 77 -7.62 5.88 -13.54
C PHE A 77 -7.17 4.77 -14.51
N TRP A 78 -6.06 4.96 -15.22
CA TRP A 78 -5.49 3.98 -16.15
C TRP A 78 -4.59 2.96 -15.45
N ASP A 79 -4.05 3.31 -14.28
CA ASP A 79 -3.23 2.41 -13.50
C ASP A 79 -4.14 1.58 -12.59
N ARG A 80 -4.17 0.29 -12.88
CA ARG A 80 -5.03 -0.70 -12.23
C ARG A 80 -4.22 -1.81 -11.58
N THR A 81 -2.93 -1.59 -11.38
CA THR A 81 -2.03 -2.56 -10.78
C THR A 81 -1.62 -2.10 -9.39
N ILE A 82 -1.54 -3.05 -8.46
CA ILE A 82 -0.87 -2.89 -7.19
C ILE A 82 0.18 -3.99 -7.11
N GLU A 83 1.45 -3.61 -7.20
CA GLU A 83 2.57 -4.55 -7.25
C GLU A 83 2.65 -5.37 -5.97
N THR A 84 2.39 -4.75 -4.83
CA THR A 84 2.47 -5.45 -3.54
C THR A 84 1.37 -4.98 -2.61
N VAL A 85 0.58 -5.94 -2.12
CA VAL A 85 -0.32 -5.73 -0.97
C VAL A 85 0.30 -6.42 0.23
N ILE A 86 0.44 -5.71 1.34
CA ILE A 86 0.98 -6.23 2.60
C ILE A 86 -0.13 -6.18 3.65
N ALA A 87 -0.48 -7.33 4.24
CA ALA A 87 -1.38 -7.39 5.38
C ALA A 87 -0.57 -7.57 6.67
N THR A 88 -0.65 -6.59 7.58
CA THR A 88 0.10 -6.60 8.84
C THR A 88 -0.38 -7.71 9.76
N HIS A 89 -1.69 -7.96 9.81
CA HIS A 89 -2.34 -9.04 10.55
C HIS A 89 -3.77 -9.28 10.00
N PRO A 90 -4.43 -10.41 10.31
CA PRO A 90 -5.67 -10.80 9.64
C PRO A 90 -6.96 -10.15 10.19
N ASP A 91 -6.88 -9.12 11.01
CA ASP A 91 -8.06 -8.50 11.64
C ASP A 91 -8.89 -7.70 10.63
N ALA A 92 -10.20 -7.69 10.84
CA ALA A 92 -11.18 -7.22 9.86
C ALA A 92 -11.06 -5.73 9.53
N ASP A 93 -10.57 -4.92 10.48
CA ASP A 93 -10.28 -3.51 10.27
C ASP A 93 -8.99 -3.28 9.49
N HIS A 94 -8.09 -4.25 9.37
CA HIS A 94 -6.91 -4.14 8.50
C HIS A 94 -7.12 -4.80 7.14
N ILE A 95 -7.81 -5.94 7.06
CA ILE A 95 -7.99 -6.65 5.80
C ILE A 95 -9.33 -6.40 5.10
N GLY A 96 -10.24 -5.66 5.72
CA GLY A 96 -11.64 -5.55 5.30
C GLY A 96 -11.85 -5.05 3.87
N GLY A 97 -11.01 -4.12 3.41
CA GLY A 97 -11.07 -3.60 2.04
C GLY A 97 -10.38 -4.47 0.99
N LEU A 98 -9.53 -5.41 1.40
CA LEU A 98 -8.66 -6.16 0.50
C LEU A 98 -9.39 -7.16 -0.43
N PRO A 99 -10.50 -7.82 -0.05
CA PRO A 99 -11.20 -8.71 -0.97
C PRO A 99 -11.77 -7.99 -2.21
N ASP A 100 -12.38 -6.81 -2.04
CA ASP A 100 -12.88 -6.01 -3.16
C ASP A 100 -11.75 -5.38 -3.96
N LEU A 101 -10.65 -5.01 -3.30
CA LEU A 101 -9.44 -4.56 -3.98
C LEU A 101 -8.89 -5.63 -4.92
N ALA A 102 -8.74 -6.88 -4.46
CA ALA A 102 -8.25 -7.99 -5.28
C ALA A 102 -9.17 -8.30 -6.48
N ARG A 103 -10.44 -7.92 -6.43
CA ARG A 103 -11.40 -8.02 -7.55
C ARG A 103 -11.37 -6.81 -8.49
N THR A 104 -10.86 -5.67 -8.03
CA THR A 104 -10.92 -4.38 -8.76
C THR A 104 -9.58 -4.00 -9.38
N TYR A 105 -8.48 -4.33 -8.72
CA TYR A 105 -7.10 -4.10 -9.15
C TYR A 105 -6.40 -5.43 -9.42
N THR A 106 -5.48 -5.43 -10.37
CA THR A 106 -4.51 -6.51 -10.52
C THR A 106 -3.51 -6.44 -9.38
N VAL A 107 -3.48 -7.45 -8.53
CA VAL A 107 -2.49 -7.57 -7.44
C VAL A 107 -1.43 -8.58 -7.85
N ASN A 108 -0.16 -8.16 -7.94
CA ASN A 108 0.90 -9.07 -8.35
C ASN A 108 1.33 -9.99 -7.20
N GLN A 109 1.48 -9.43 -5.99
CA GLN A 109 1.93 -10.17 -4.81
C GLN A 109 1.18 -9.72 -3.56
N PHE A 110 0.86 -10.70 -2.72
CA PHE A 110 0.28 -10.51 -1.40
C PHE A 110 1.26 -11.03 -0.33
N LEU A 111 1.71 -10.15 0.55
CA LEU A 111 2.66 -10.43 1.62
C LEU A 111 1.95 -10.36 2.98
N PHE A 112 2.24 -11.31 3.85
CA PHE A 112 1.60 -11.39 5.17
C PHE A 112 2.46 -12.18 6.15
N THR A 113 2.08 -12.21 7.43
CA THR A 113 2.85 -12.90 8.48
C THR A 113 2.73 -14.43 8.44
N GLY A 114 1.70 -14.96 7.78
CA GLY A 114 1.29 -16.35 7.88
C GLY A 114 0.10 -16.60 8.81
N ALA A 115 -0.24 -15.65 9.69
CA ALA A 115 -1.40 -15.76 10.56
C ALA A 115 -2.70 -15.74 9.73
N GLU A 116 -3.64 -16.61 10.09
CA GLU A 116 -4.96 -16.70 9.48
C GLU A 116 -6.05 -16.35 10.51
N SER A 117 -7.27 -16.13 10.02
CA SER A 117 -8.43 -15.85 10.86
C SER A 117 -9.63 -16.66 10.40
N GLU A 118 -10.46 -17.12 11.34
CA GLU A 118 -11.69 -17.86 11.05
C GLU A 118 -12.86 -16.95 10.63
N THR A 119 -12.61 -15.64 10.48
CA THR A 119 -13.66 -14.67 10.13
C THR A 119 -14.12 -14.81 8.67
N ASP A 120 -15.38 -14.43 8.41
CA ASP A 120 -15.95 -14.41 7.07
C ASP A 120 -15.14 -13.52 6.10
N ILE A 121 -14.60 -12.41 6.62
CA ILE A 121 -13.83 -11.46 5.82
C ILE A 121 -12.48 -12.04 5.39
N PHE A 122 -11.79 -12.77 6.27
CA PHE A 122 -10.56 -13.48 5.93
C PHE A 122 -10.82 -14.57 4.89
N SER A 123 -11.91 -15.33 5.07
CA SER A 123 -12.35 -16.33 4.09
C SER A 123 -12.64 -15.71 2.71
N LEU A 124 -13.28 -14.53 2.69
CA LEU A 124 -13.54 -13.79 1.46
C LEU A 124 -12.25 -13.28 0.81
N LEU A 125 -11.29 -12.78 1.61
CA LEU A 125 -9.97 -12.37 1.12
C LEU A 125 -9.25 -13.54 0.47
N ARG A 126 -9.14 -14.67 1.18
CA ARG A 126 -8.48 -15.89 0.68
C ARG A 126 -9.06 -16.33 -0.65
N LYS A 127 -10.39 -16.39 -0.74
CA LYS A 127 -11.10 -16.72 -1.97
C LYS A 127 -10.79 -15.73 -3.10
N SER A 128 -10.79 -14.43 -2.81
CA SER A 128 -10.53 -13.39 -3.82
C SER A 128 -9.09 -13.45 -4.34
N LEU A 129 -8.11 -13.69 -3.48
CA LEU A 129 -6.71 -13.88 -3.89
C LEU A 129 -6.54 -15.14 -4.75
N GLU A 130 -7.23 -16.24 -4.39
CA GLU A 130 -7.21 -17.50 -5.16
C GLU A 130 -7.85 -17.33 -6.55
N GLU A 131 -9.04 -16.73 -6.63
CA GLU A 131 -9.76 -16.51 -7.89
C GLU A 131 -8.98 -15.60 -8.86
N ASN A 132 -8.23 -14.64 -8.31
CA ASN A 132 -7.40 -13.71 -9.09
C ASN A 132 -5.94 -14.17 -9.24
N HIS A 133 -5.62 -15.41 -8.85
CA HIS A 133 -4.30 -16.03 -9.02
C HIS A 133 -3.15 -15.21 -8.42
N VAL A 134 -3.40 -14.53 -7.29
CA VAL A 134 -2.41 -13.69 -6.61
C VAL A 134 -1.39 -14.57 -5.88
N THR A 135 -0.10 -14.31 -6.11
CA THR A 135 0.98 -14.98 -5.37
C THR A 135 0.97 -14.53 -3.91
N LYS A 136 0.99 -15.48 -2.98
CA LYS A 136 0.98 -15.22 -1.53
C LYS A 136 2.28 -15.68 -0.92
N ASP A 137 3.01 -14.79 -0.25
CA ASP A 137 4.26 -15.10 0.43
C ASP A 137 4.25 -14.65 1.89
N ARG A 138 4.88 -15.46 2.74
CA ARG A 138 5.02 -15.16 4.17
C ARG A 138 6.30 -14.38 4.39
N ILE A 139 6.20 -13.23 5.05
CA ILE A 139 7.32 -12.36 5.37
C ILE A 139 7.53 -12.28 6.88
N PHE A 140 8.79 -12.10 7.25
CA PHE A 140 9.30 -12.15 8.61
C PHE A 140 10.63 -11.37 8.65
N GLU A 141 11.22 -11.22 9.83
CA GLU A 141 12.43 -10.45 10.07
C GLU A 141 13.53 -10.74 9.02
N GLY A 142 14.11 -9.67 8.47
CA GLY A 142 15.12 -9.73 7.41
C GLY A 142 14.56 -9.85 5.99
N SER A 143 13.24 -9.98 5.82
CA SER A 143 12.61 -9.88 4.49
C SER A 143 12.77 -8.46 3.95
N LEU A 144 13.19 -8.33 2.69
CA LEU A 144 13.43 -7.04 2.02
C LEU A 144 12.53 -6.88 0.79
N ILE A 145 11.92 -5.70 0.67
CA ILE A 145 11.16 -5.28 -0.52
C ILE A 145 11.81 -3.99 -1.03
N ASN A 146 12.44 -4.07 -2.20
CA ASN A 146 13.13 -2.95 -2.81
C ASN A 146 12.25 -2.28 -3.86
N LEU A 147 12.10 -0.96 -3.78
CA LEU A 147 11.33 -0.17 -4.72
C LEU A 147 12.21 0.23 -5.93
N PRO A 148 11.66 0.25 -7.15
CA PRO A 148 12.44 0.37 -8.39
C PRO A 148 13.22 1.68 -8.55
N ARG A 149 12.82 2.77 -7.89
CA ARG A 149 13.50 4.08 -7.93
C ARG A 149 14.06 4.47 -6.56
N GLY A 150 14.52 3.48 -5.81
CA GLY A 150 15.05 3.64 -4.46
C GLY A 150 13.95 3.54 -3.41
N GLY A 151 14.37 3.28 -2.17
CA GLY A 151 13.48 2.88 -1.09
C GLY A 151 13.61 1.39 -0.80
N THR A 152 13.78 1.05 0.47
CA THR A 152 13.79 -0.33 0.94
C THR A 152 12.84 -0.47 2.11
N MET A 153 11.91 -1.42 2.02
CA MET A 153 11.17 -1.90 3.16
C MET A 153 11.87 -3.13 3.73
N GLU A 154 12.08 -3.12 5.03
CA GLU A 154 12.63 -4.23 5.78
C GLU A 154 11.64 -4.63 6.87
N VAL A 155 11.32 -5.91 6.90
CA VAL A 155 10.53 -6.49 7.97
C VAL A 155 11.44 -6.70 9.17
N LEU A 156 11.03 -6.15 10.32
CA LEU A 156 11.74 -6.26 11.59
C LEU A 156 11.08 -7.25 12.56
N PHE A 157 9.81 -7.55 12.32
CA PHE A 157 9.03 -8.48 13.14
C PHE A 157 7.84 -9.00 12.32
N PRO A 158 7.41 -10.26 12.50
CA PRO A 158 7.91 -11.26 13.45
C PRO A 158 9.23 -11.91 13.02
N ASP A 159 10.01 -12.44 13.96
CA ASP A 159 11.32 -13.10 13.71
C ASP A 159 11.20 -14.31 12.77
N THR A 160 10.03 -14.97 12.78
CA THR A 160 9.72 -16.12 11.94
C THR A 160 8.27 -16.04 11.44
N PRO A 161 7.94 -16.73 10.34
CA PRO A 161 6.56 -16.82 9.88
C PRO A 161 5.62 -17.36 10.95
N LEU A 162 4.49 -16.69 11.17
CA LEU A 162 3.52 -17.07 12.21
C LEU A 162 2.66 -18.25 11.78
N PRO A 163 2.38 -19.23 12.67
CA PRO A 163 1.44 -20.30 12.39
C PRO A 163 0.05 -19.78 11.99
N PRO A 164 -0.68 -20.46 11.10
CA PRO A 164 -2.05 -20.08 10.73
C PRO A 164 -2.97 -19.86 11.93
N GLU A 165 -2.87 -20.72 12.96
CA GLU A 165 -3.70 -20.74 14.17
C GLU A 165 -3.33 -19.69 15.25
N THR A 166 -2.62 -18.62 14.88
CA THR A 166 -2.20 -17.57 15.83
C THR A 166 -3.40 -16.83 16.41
N LYS A 167 -3.68 -17.04 17.71
CA LYS A 167 -4.89 -16.54 18.40
C LYS A 167 -4.89 -15.03 18.68
N GLU A 168 -3.72 -14.45 18.94
CA GLU A 168 -3.56 -13.01 19.16
C GLU A 168 -2.78 -12.43 17.99
N SER A 169 -3.49 -12.23 16.88
CA SER A 169 -2.98 -11.68 15.62
C SER A 169 -2.21 -10.37 15.80
N ASN A 170 -2.69 -9.49 16.70
CA ASN A 170 -2.05 -8.18 16.96
C ASN A 170 -0.65 -8.31 17.56
N LYS A 171 -0.39 -9.35 18.37
CA LYS A 171 0.95 -9.64 18.89
C LYS A 171 1.91 -10.12 17.79
N GLY A 172 1.37 -10.45 16.63
CA GLY A 172 2.08 -10.88 15.45
C GLY A 172 2.10 -9.84 14.33
N SER A 173 1.62 -8.62 14.55
CA SER A 173 1.56 -7.59 13.51
C SER A 173 2.94 -7.31 12.90
N LEU A 174 3.00 -7.15 11.58
CA LEU A 174 4.26 -6.77 10.92
C LEU A 174 4.78 -5.43 11.45
N VAL A 175 6.06 -5.42 11.78
CA VAL A 175 6.83 -4.18 11.95
C VAL A 175 7.70 -4.01 10.71
N ILE A 176 7.49 -2.91 9.98
CA ILE A 176 8.17 -2.62 8.72
C ILE A 176 8.88 -1.29 8.84
N ARG A 177 10.19 -1.29 8.61
CA ARG A 177 10.98 -0.08 8.41
C ARG A 177 11.04 0.22 6.93
N PHE A 178 10.66 1.43 6.54
CA PHE A 178 10.84 1.95 5.19
C PHE A 178 11.89 3.06 5.19
N THR A 179 12.96 2.86 4.43
CA THR A 179 14.05 3.82 4.29
C THR A 179 14.10 4.33 2.86
N TYR A 180 13.96 5.65 2.65
CA TYR A 180 14.08 6.30 1.35
C TYR A 180 15.03 7.50 1.44
N GLY A 181 16.21 7.38 0.84
CA GLY A 181 17.28 8.37 1.03
C GLY A 181 17.70 8.43 2.49
N GLU A 182 17.61 9.61 3.09
CA GLU A 182 17.89 9.82 4.52
C GLU A 182 16.63 9.69 5.40
N THR A 183 15.45 9.56 4.80
CA THR A 183 14.18 9.48 5.54
C THR A 183 13.87 8.05 5.95
N MET A 184 13.57 7.86 7.23
CA MET A 184 13.15 6.58 7.82
C MET A 184 11.72 6.67 8.37
N MET A 185 10.88 5.73 7.96
CA MET A 185 9.53 5.54 8.49
C MET A 185 9.40 4.17 9.15
N LEU A 186 8.65 4.09 10.25
CA LEU A 186 8.33 2.84 10.92
C LEU A 186 6.81 2.61 10.94
N PHE A 187 6.39 1.47 10.40
CA PHE A 187 5.00 0.99 10.43
C PHE A 187 4.91 -0.18 11.40
N THR A 188 4.13 -0.05 12.46
CA THR A 188 4.08 -1.02 13.57
C THR A 188 2.80 -1.86 13.62
N GLY A 189 1.90 -1.66 12.64
CA GLY A 189 0.56 -2.26 12.65
C GLY A 189 -0.16 -1.98 13.97
N ASP A 190 -0.65 -3.04 14.60
CA ASP A 190 -1.38 -3.00 15.88
C ASP A 190 -0.60 -3.66 17.03
N LEU A 191 0.73 -3.66 16.92
CA LEU A 191 1.58 -4.26 17.93
C LEU A 191 1.46 -3.52 19.28
N PRO A 192 1.14 -4.21 20.39
CA PRO A 192 0.89 -3.59 21.70
C PRO A 192 2.16 -3.09 22.42
N SER A 193 3.35 -3.33 21.87
CA SER A 193 4.63 -2.96 22.50
C SER A 193 5.64 -2.45 21.47
N GLU A 194 5.24 -1.44 20.70
CA GLU A 194 6.06 -0.82 19.66
C GLU A 194 7.40 -0.26 20.19
N GLU A 195 7.45 0.16 21.46
CA GLU A 195 8.65 0.58 22.20
C GLU A 195 9.79 -0.44 22.17
N MET A 196 9.52 -1.73 21.94
CA MET A 196 10.57 -2.75 21.84
C MET A 196 11.44 -2.57 20.58
N PHE A 197 10.88 -1.96 19.53
CA PHE A 197 11.53 -1.84 18.21
C PHE A 197 12.17 -0.47 18.00
N ILE A 198 11.72 0.57 18.71
CA ILE A 198 12.25 1.93 18.63
C ILE A 198 13.76 2.01 19.02
N PRO A 199 14.27 1.31 20.05
CA PRO A 199 15.67 1.44 20.47
C PRO A 199 16.68 0.89 19.46
N ASN A 200 16.30 -0.10 18.65
CA ASN A 200 17.21 -0.81 17.75
C ASN A 200 17.07 -0.39 16.27
N THR A 201 16.17 0.54 15.96
CA THR A 201 15.87 0.95 14.58
C THR A 201 16.73 2.10 14.07
N GLY A 202 17.39 2.84 14.96
CA GLY A 202 18.05 4.11 14.64
C GLY A 202 17.09 5.30 14.71
N PRO A 203 17.48 6.50 14.25
CA PRO A 203 16.59 7.65 14.24
C PRO A 203 15.42 7.41 13.26
N ILE A 204 14.20 7.47 13.78
CA ILE A 204 12.95 7.38 13.01
C ILE A 204 12.43 8.80 12.78
N ASP A 205 12.17 9.18 11.52
CA ASP A 205 11.58 10.49 11.19
C ASP A 205 10.06 10.47 11.30
N ILE A 206 9.44 9.34 10.94
CA ILE A 206 7.99 9.15 10.93
C ILE A 206 7.63 7.81 11.56
N LEU A 207 6.87 7.86 12.66
CA LEU A 207 6.31 6.69 13.32
C LEU A 207 4.79 6.65 13.09
N LYS A 208 4.29 5.57 12.48
CA LYS A 208 2.86 5.26 12.57
C LYS A 208 2.60 4.65 13.94
N VAL A 209 1.88 5.37 14.79
CA VAL A 209 1.50 4.90 16.14
C VAL A 209 0.66 3.62 16.02
N SER A 210 0.95 2.62 16.85
CA SER A 210 0.25 1.35 16.83
C SER A 210 -1.22 1.48 17.26
N HIS A 211 -2.07 0.52 16.87
CA HIS A 211 -3.44 0.35 17.38
C HIS A 211 -4.28 1.64 17.38
N HIS A 212 -4.14 2.43 16.32
CA HIS A 212 -4.91 3.67 16.07
C HIS A 212 -4.79 4.73 17.18
N GLY A 213 -3.72 4.70 17.99
CA GLY A 213 -3.56 5.60 19.13
C GLY A 213 -4.50 5.32 20.30
N SER A 214 -4.94 4.06 20.45
CA SER A 214 -5.72 3.61 21.60
C SER A 214 -4.99 3.80 22.94
N ARG A 215 -5.68 3.57 24.06
CA ARG A 215 -5.07 3.54 25.41
C ARG A 215 -3.96 2.50 25.60
N TYR A 216 -3.79 1.58 24.65
CA TYR A 216 -2.74 0.55 24.64
C TYR A 216 -1.59 0.92 23.69
N SER A 217 -1.70 2.06 23.01
CA SER A 217 -0.65 2.69 22.21
C SER A 217 0.13 3.66 23.10
N THR A 218 1.41 3.83 22.81
CA THR A 218 2.32 4.55 23.72
C THR A 218 2.14 6.08 23.62
N SER A 219 2.55 6.80 24.67
CA SER A 219 2.56 8.27 24.79
C SER A 219 3.97 8.75 25.09
#